data_AF-A0A822FG30-F1
#
_entry.id   AF-A0A822FG30-F1
#
_cell.length_a   1.000
_cell.length_b   1.000
_cell.length_c   1.000
_cell.angle_alpha   90.00
_cell.angle_beta   90.00
_cell.angle_gamma   90.00
#
_symmetry.space_group_name_H-M   'P 1'
#
loop_
_entity.id
_entity.type
_entity.pdbx_description
1 polymer ?
#
loop_
_entity_poly.entity_id
_entity_poly.type
_entity_poly.pdbx_seq_one_letter_code
_entity_poly.pdbx_strand_id
1 'polypeptide(L)' 'MAENLGSCLVCPITFTLFCDPVVAEDGHTYERQAVIDWIQQNSTRPLTREP' A
#
# COMPACT_ATOMS: atom_id res chain seq x y z
N MET A 1 -5.79 21.08 13.68
CA MET A 1 -4.94 20.07 13.01
C MET A 1 -5.84 19.28 12.08
N ALA A 2 -6.25 19.85 10.95
CA ALA A 2 -6.95 19.09 9.93
C ALA A 2 -5.85 18.43 9.10
N GLU A 3 -5.36 17.28 9.59
CA GLU A 3 -4.41 16.49 8.84
C GLU A 3 -5.08 16.01 7.56
N ASN A 4 -4.31 16.07 6.48
CA ASN A 4 -4.67 15.83 5.11
C ASN A 4 -5.42 14.50 4.93
N LEU A 5 -6.76 14.51 5.02
CA LEU A 5 -7.64 13.35 4.83
C LEU A 5 -7.36 12.59 3.52
N GLY A 6 -6.76 13.26 2.53
CA GLY A 6 -6.40 12.64 1.25
C GLY A 6 -5.33 11.55 1.35
N SER A 7 -4.39 11.59 2.32
CA SER A 7 -3.28 10.62 2.33
C SER A 7 -3.68 9.22 2.80
N CYS A 8 -4.71 9.07 3.63
CA CYS A 8 -5.18 7.75 4.08
C CYS A 8 -6.09 7.05 3.06
N LEU A 9 -6.47 7.74 1.97
CA LEU A 9 -7.34 7.21 0.92
C LEU A 9 -6.57 6.83 -0.36
N VAL A 10 -5.26 7.02 -0.36
CA VAL A 10 -4.38 6.80 -1.52
C VAL A 10 -3.45 5.63 -1.26
N CYS A 11 -3.32 4.74 -2.25
CA CYS A 11 -2.37 3.64 -2.19
C CYS A 11 -0.93 4.15 -2.28
N PRO A 12 -0.02 3.71 -1.40
CA PRO A 12 1.37 4.16 -1.42
C PRO A 12 2.22 3.52 -2.54
N ILE A 13 1.70 2.49 -3.23
CA ILE A 13 2.37 1.85 -4.38
C ILE A 13 1.92 2.52 -5.68
N THR A 14 0.60 2.65 -5.89
CA THR A 14 0.05 3.20 -7.15
C THR A 14 -0.04 4.72 -7.15
N PHE A 15 0.01 5.36 -5.97
CA PHE A 15 -0.23 6.79 -5.77
C PHE A 15 -1.61 7.27 -6.29
N THR A 16 -2.59 6.36 -6.34
CA THR A 16 -3.98 6.65 -6.70
C THR A 16 -4.93 6.35 -5.55
N LEU A 17 -6.15 6.87 -5.60
CA LEU A 17 -7.21 6.46 -4.67
C LEU A 17 -7.37 4.94 -4.67
N PHE A 18 -7.59 4.37 -3.49
CA PHE A 18 -7.90 2.94 -3.35
C PHE A 18 -9.20 2.60 -4.09
N CYS A 19 -9.17 1.50 -4.83
CA CYS A 19 -10.37 0.85 -5.37
C CYS A 19 -10.67 -0.44 -4.59
N ASP A 20 -9.66 -1.30 -4.39
CA ASP A 20 -9.75 -2.54 -3.62
C ASP A 20 -8.64 -2.59 -2.54
N PRO A 21 -8.80 -1.83 -1.44
CA PRO A 21 -7.81 -1.76 -0.38
C PRO A 21 -7.69 -3.09 0.37
N VAL A 22 -6.46 -3.55 0.57
CA VAL A 22 -6.13 -4.71 1.42
C VAL A 22 -5.12 -4.32 2.48
N VAL A 23 -5.29 -4.87 3.68
CA VAL A 23 -4.34 -4.69 4.79
C VAL A 23 -3.35 -5.86 4.75
N ALA A 24 -2.05 -5.55 4.68
CA ALA A 24 -0.99 -6.54 4.78
C ALA A 24 -0.66 -6.87 6.25
N GLU A 25 0.15 -7.90 6.48
CA GLU A 25 0.53 -8.36 7.84
C GLU A 25 1.29 -7.30 8.65
N ASP A 26 1.93 -6.34 7.99
CA ASP A 26 2.60 -5.19 8.61
C ASP A 26 1.65 -4.05 9.01
N GLY A 27 0.34 -4.21 8.75
CA GLY A 27 -0.70 -3.24 9.08
C GLY A 27 -0.86 -2.10 8.06
N HIS A 28 -0.10 -2.10 6.96
CA HIS A 28 -0.24 -1.11 5.90
C HIS A 28 -1.33 -1.49 4.90
N THR A 29 -2.01 -0.48 4.34
CA THR A 29 -3.06 -0.66 3.33
C THR A 29 -2.51 -0.42 1.93
N TYR A 30 -2.80 -1.34 1.01
CA TYR A 30 -2.36 -1.30 -0.38
C TYR A 30 -3.52 -1.57 -1.32
N GLU A 31 -3.39 -1.17 -2.59
CA GLU A 31 -4.25 -1.65 -3.65
C GLU A 31 -3.93 -3.13 -3.89
N ARG A 32 -4.96 -4.00 -3.92
CA ARG A 32 -4.77 -5.46 -3.96
C ARG A 32 -3.80 -5.89 -5.05
N GLN A 33 -4.04 -5.43 -6.28
CA GLN A 33 -3.22 -5.85 -7.41
C GLN A 33 -1.77 -5.37 -7.25
N ALA A 34 -1.58 -4.14 -6.77
CA ALA A 34 -0.27 -3.54 -6.62
C ALA A 34 0.61 -4.28 -5.60
N VAL A 35 0.05 -4.72 -4.47
CA VAL A 35 0.81 -5.47 -3.46
C VAL A 35 1.09 -6.91 -3.90
N ILE A 36 0.16 -7.56 -4.61
CA ILE A 36 0.40 -8.89 -5.19
C ILE A 36 1.54 -8.83 -6.20
N ASP A 37 1.50 -7.87 -7.14
CA ASP A 37 2.55 -7.70 -8.15
C ASP A 37 3.90 -7.39 -7.51
N TRP A 38 3.91 -6.56 -6.45
CA TRP A 38 5.13 -6.25 -5.71
C TRP A 38 5.74 -7.49 -5.07
N ILE A 39 4.97 -8.31 -4.35
CA ILE A 39 5.45 -9.51 -3.65
C ILE A 39 5.94 -10.57 -4.66
N GLN A 40 5.31 -10.67 -5.83
CA GLN A 40 5.75 -11.58 -6.88
C GLN A 40 7.11 -11.17 -7.48
N GLN A 41 7.39 -9.87 -7.55
CA GLN A 41 8.62 -9.34 -8.15
C GLN A 41 9.72 -9.07 -7.12
N ASN A 42 9.37 -8.87 -5.85
CA ASN A 42 10.24 -8.46 -4.77
C ASN A 42 9.93 -9.30 -3.53
N SER A 43 10.95 -9.90 -2.91
CA SER A 43 10.82 -10.60 -1.64
C SER A 43 10.90 -9.66 -0.42
N THR A 44 10.41 -8.42 -0.57
CA THR A 44 10.49 -7.38 0.48
C THR A 44 9.19 -6.61 0.57
N ARG A 45 8.93 -5.98 1.73
CA ARG A 45 7.76 -5.15 1.99
C ARG A 45 7.79 -3.86 1.15
N PRO A 46 6.65 -3.40 0.61
CA PRO A 46 6.61 -2.24 -0.28
C PRO A 46 7.11 -0.93 0.33
N LEU A 47 6.88 -0.72 1.63
CA LEU A 47 7.19 0.54 2.30
C LEU A 47 8.55 0.55 3.00
N THR A 48 8.85 -0.53 3.73
CA THR A 48 10.07 -0.59 4.56
C THR A 48 11.25 -1.21 3.81
N ARG A 49 10.99 -1.96 2.72
CA ARG A 49 11.96 -2.80 2.02
C ARG A 49 12.61 -3.89 2.89
N GLU A 50 12.01 -4.18 4.04
CA GLU A 50 12.40 -5.31 4.88
C GLU A 50 11.89 -6.62 4.26
N PRO A 51 12.54 -7.77 4.52
CA PRO A 51 11.97 -9.08 4.19
C PRO A 51 10.61 -9.31 4.84
#